data_AF-A0A1V9A278-F1
#
_entry.id   AF-A0A1V9A278-F1
#
_cell.length_a   1.000
_cell.length_b   1.000
_cell.length_c   1.000
_cell.angle_alpha   90.00
_cell.angle_beta   90.00
_cell.angle_gamma   90.00
#
_symmetry.space_group_name_H-M   'P 1'
#
loop_
_entity.id
_entity.type
_entity.pdbx_description
1 polymer ?
#
loop_
_entity_poly.entity_id
_entity_poly.type
_entity_poly.pdbx_seq_one_letter_code
_entity_poly.pdbx_strand_id
1 'polypeptide(L)'
;MTDTAPAESAGATPPWDEPGPDRRLLSFAVAMAVFGACLAAVGAILPTLEGAASGFTSGPVLLVTAALPAVVAAVLFVRSRTGGAAGVLVGAAVLAPAALLFDLGLLQAPGMATRPELYLPVSLSEPRAGFGLWALLAGHGAAVVAGGWALAALRREPVGESAGLADGDGAGDGAGDDGVLDPWRRRAVRVAVPCSALGACGLLMAPFGSRHPILLDPNAFERPLFELLGLVSAALLLPLGAALLAVLPREASVVRGGLAGLALAALGFAVPSLAAALAMPSLDVAPGPWLVLVAVVGLLTAVGWAVRPDSVRESSAPRGEVRLPGRRRLELAAGALALGTAVAAIAGALLPQVVATGAATAPESPARWVLLVAGVLVGVLGSALFVPRVAAALRPALSVAWVAIPLAATAVLDTALASGYAPSSFSPAPDGPAGSVLGHFTPGSVESGPGVVWTWLALVGAVVTVCCVVVAGVVEREDAGEQLPEPETGGRVTGAGLRMLTPLTAAGVLSVAAFATPTVTAPDYVEAGLVSHVGPPTWGLVAAVLTVCGAVLLAARSRPARAAALLAGAAGVVALRAATLPLTAGEVSGSSAGTGFWLALAALVALAASAAIAATEGRRGDGA
;
A
#
# COMPACT_ATOMS: atom_id res chain seq x y z
N MET A 1 -42.96 -60.72 -23.65
CA MET A 1 -42.61 -60.93 -22.24
C MET A 1 -41.46 -61.92 -22.23
N THR A 2 -40.20 -61.56 -22.04
CA THR A 2 -39.60 -60.48 -21.26
C THR A 2 -38.31 -60.04 -21.95
N ASP A 3 -38.20 -58.73 -22.18
CA ASP A 3 -37.07 -58.04 -22.79
C ASP A 3 -36.24 -57.49 -21.62
N THR A 4 -35.02 -57.99 -21.43
CA THR A 4 -34.11 -57.51 -20.38
C THR A 4 -33.01 -56.67 -21.03
N ALA A 5 -33.19 -55.36 -20.99
CA ALA A 5 -32.19 -54.38 -21.36
C ALA A 5 -30.96 -54.44 -20.42
N PRO A 6 -29.74 -54.25 -20.92
CA PRO A 6 -28.56 -54.08 -20.08
C PRO A 6 -28.58 -52.70 -19.41
N ALA A 7 -28.35 -52.68 -18.10
CA ALA A 7 -28.20 -51.46 -17.32
C ALA A 7 -27.02 -50.63 -17.84
N GLU A 8 -27.32 -49.43 -18.34
CA GLU A 8 -26.34 -48.37 -18.54
C GLU A 8 -25.68 -48.07 -17.19
N SER A 9 -24.41 -48.40 -17.07
CA SER A 9 -23.55 -47.92 -16.00
C SER A 9 -23.37 -46.41 -16.20
N ALA A 10 -24.25 -45.63 -15.56
CA ALA A 10 -24.03 -44.20 -15.35
C ALA A 10 -22.63 -44.02 -14.76
N GLY A 11 -21.75 -43.38 -15.53
CA GLY A 11 -20.38 -43.09 -15.14
C GLY A 11 -20.38 -42.26 -13.86
N ALA A 12 -20.13 -42.91 -12.74
CA ALA A 12 -19.82 -42.26 -11.49
C ALA A 12 -18.52 -41.47 -11.70
N THR A 13 -18.65 -40.15 -11.84
CA THR A 13 -17.53 -39.23 -11.70
C THR A 13 -16.94 -39.42 -10.29
N PRO A 14 -15.62 -39.62 -10.15
CA PRO A 14 -15.01 -39.85 -8.84
C PRO A 14 -15.23 -38.64 -7.91
N PRO A 15 -15.55 -38.86 -6.63
CA PRO A 15 -16.05 -37.83 -5.70
C PRO A 15 -14.97 -36.89 -5.10
N TRP A 16 -13.91 -36.57 -5.84
CA TRP A 16 -12.77 -35.77 -5.33
C TRP A 16 -12.18 -34.78 -6.34
N ASP A 17 -12.89 -34.45 -7.42
CA ASP A 17 -12.57 -33.24 -8.17
C ASP A 17 -13.05 -32.02 -7.36
N GLU A 18 -12.34 -31.71 -6.27
CA GLU A 18 -12.42 -30.40 -5.63
C GLU A 18 -12.17 -29.33 -6.70
N PRO A 19 -12.92 -28.22 -6.72
CA PRO A 19 -12.76 -27.15 -7.70
C PRO A 19 -11.40 -26.46 -7.53
N GLY A 20 -10.36 -27.05 -8.12
CA GLY A 20 -9.02 -26.49 -8.12
C GLY A 20 -8.82 -25.44 -9.23
N PRO A 21 -7.80 -24.57 -9.10
CA PRO A 21 -7.47 -23.60 -10.14
C PRO A 21 -7.16 -24.28 -11.49
N ASP A 22 -7.51 -23.61 -12.60
CA ASP A 22 -7.34 -24.15 -13.96
C ASP A 22 -5.88 -24.59 -14.18
N ARG A 23 -5.70 -25.92 -14.25
CA ARG A 23 -4.38 -26.56 -14.29
C ARG A 23 -3.59 -26.19 -15.54
N ARG A 24 -4.25 -25.87 -16.66
CA ARG A 24 -3.57 -25.48 -17.92
C ARG A 24 -3.03 -24.07 -17.84
N LEU A 25 -3.79 -23.14 -17.26
CA LEU A 25 -3.30 -21.79 -17.00
C LEU A 25 -2.18 -21.79 -15.97
N LEU A 26 -2.33 -22.60 -14.92
CA LEU A 26 -1.32 -22.70 -13.88
C LEU A 26 -0.03 -23.34 -14.39
N SER A 27 -0.09 -24.36 -15.26
CA SER A 27 1.13 -24.94 -15.85
C SER A 27 1.87 -23.91 -16.72
N PHE A 28 1.13 -23.09 -17.49
CA PHE A 28 1.70 -21.99 -18.25
C PHE A 28 2.34 -20.94 -17.32
N ALA A 29 1.65 -20.57 -16.23
CA ALA A 29 2.18 -19.63 -15.23
C ALA A 29 3.48 -20.14 -14.60
N VAL A 30 3.54 -21.42 -14.21
CA VAL A 30 4.75 -22.05 -13.65
C VAL A 30 5.87 -22.10 -14.68
N ALA A 31 5.59 -22.49 -15.92
CA ALA A 31 6.59 -22.49 -17.00
C ALA A 31 7.16 -21.09 -17.25
N MET A 32 6.30 -20.07 -17.28
CA MET A 32 6.71 -18.68 -17.43
C MET A 32 7.54 -18.19 -16.25
N ALA A 33 7.20 -18.58 -15.02
CA ALA A 33 7.98 -18.24 -13.83
C ALA A 33 9.37 -18.88 -13.85
N VAL A 34 9.48 -20.15 -14.25
CA VAL A 34 10.77 -20.85 -14.40
C VAL A 34 11.60 -20.18 -15.51
N PHE A 35 10.99 -19.85 -16.64
CA PHE A 35 11.65 -19.13 -17.72
C PHE A 35 12.17 -17.76 -17.27
N GLY A 36 11.34 -17.00 -16.54
CA GLY A 36 11.73 -15.71 -15.95
C GLY A 36 12.89 -15.84 -14.97
N ALA A 37 12.87 -16.86 -14.11
CA ALA A 37 13.97 -17.15 -13.19
C ALA A 37 15.27 -17.52 -13.92
N CYS A 38 15.19 -18.29 -15.01
CA CYS A 38 16.35 -18.59 -15.87
C CYS A 38 16.91 -17.31 -16.50
N LEU A 39 16.06 -16.42 -17.01
CA LEU A 39 16.49 -15.14 -17.59
C LEU A 39 17.15 -14.24 -16.54
N ALA A 40 16.57 -14.14 -15.34
CA ALA A 40 17.16 -13.39 -14.24
C ALA A 40 18.52 -13.98 -13.80
N ALA A 41 18.64 -15.30 -13.75
CA ALA A 41 19.90 -15.99 -13.46
C ALA A 41 20.97 -15.73 -14.54
N VAL A 42 20.59 -15.81 -15.83
CA VAL A 42 21.48 -15.43 -16.94
C VAL A 42 21.90 -13.97 -16.84
N GLY A 43 20.96 -13.09 -16.49
CA GLY A 43 21.21 -11.66 -16.28
C GLY A 43 22.17 -11.36 -15.13
N ALA A 44 22.18 -12.19 -14.09
CA ALA A 44 23.10 -12.09 -12.97
C ALA A 44 24.51 -12.67 -13.25
N ILE A 45 24.64 -13.57 -14.23
CA ILE A 45 25.92 -14.19 -14.60
C ILE A 45 26.62 -13.40 -15.71
N LEU A 46 25.85 -12.89 -16.68
CA LEU A 46 26.38 -12.07 -17.76
C LEU A 46 26.61 -10.63 -17.30
N PRO A 47 27.58 -9.91 -17.89
CA PRO A 47 27.78 -8.49 -17.59
C PRO A 47 26.50 -7.68 -17.83
N THR A 48 26.00 -7.04 -16.77
CA THR A 48 24.83 -6.16 -16.82
C THR A 48 25.16 -4.84 -17.51
N LEU A 49 26.39 -4.37 -17.36
CA LEU A 49 26.94 -3.19 -17.99
C LEU A 49 28.23 -3.56 -18.73
N GLU A 50 28.51 -2.91 -19.85
CA GLU A 50 29.71 -3.19 -20.65
C GLU A 50 30.98 -2.80 -19.89
N GLY A 51 31.94 -3.73 -19.78
CA GLY A 51 33.20 -3.50 -19.03
C GLY A 51 33.03 -3.46 -17.51
N ALA A 52 31.83 -3.71 -17.00
CA ALA A 52 31.54 -3.76 -15.57
C ALA A 52 31.94 -5.10 -14.94
N ALA A 53 32.47 -5.03 -13.73
CA ALA A 53 32.64 -6.17 -12.84
C ALA A 53 31.78 -5.98 -11.58
N SER A 54 31.30 -7.07 -11.00
CA SER A 54 30.68 -7.05 -9.68
C SER A 54 31.74 -6.80 -8.60
N GLY A 55 31.36 -6.14 -7.50
CA GLY A 55 32.25 -5.86 -6.38
C GLY A 55 32.60 -7.11 -5.55
N PHE A 56 31.83 -8.19 -5.70
CA PHE A 56 32.06 -9.49 -5.09
C PHE A 56 31.44 -10.61 -5.94
N THR A 57 31.67 -11.87 -5.58
CA THR A 57 31.10 -13.04 -6.28
C THR A 57 29.62 -13.24 -5.93
N SER A 58 28.77 -12.35 -6.41
CA SER A 58 27.34 -12.25 -6.15
C SER A 58 26.48 -13.25 -6.93
N GLY A 59 26.99 -13.80 -8.03
CA GLY A 59 26.23 -14.67 -8.95
C GLY A 59 25.42 -15.79 -8.26
N PRO A 60 26.01 -16.57 -7.33
CA PRO A 60 25.26 -17.60 -6.61
C PRO A 60 24.11 -17.06 -5.75
N VAL A 61 24.32 -15.92 -5.09
CA VAL A 61 23.31 -15.28 -4.24
C VAL A 61 22.13 -14.82 -5.09
N LEU A 62 22.40 -14.15 -6.21
CA LEU A 62 21.39 -13.65 -7.13
C LEU A 62 20.63 -14.78 -7.82
N LEU A 63 21.32 -15.87 -8.18
CA LEU A 63 20.70 -17.06 -8.75
C LEU A 63 19.74 -17.72 -7.75
N VAL A 64 20.14 -17.85 -6.49
CA VAL A 64 19.29 -18.43 -5.45
C VAL A 64 18.06 -17.55 -5.19
N THR A 65 18.23 -16.24 -5.02
CA THR A 65 17.11 -15.33 -4.74
C THR A 65 16.13 -15.24 -5.92
N ALA A 66 16.63 -15.21 -7.16
CA ALA A 66 15.79 -15.19 -8.35
C ALA A 66 15.03 -16.51 -8.57
N ALA A 67 15.66 -17.66 -8.28
CA ALA A 67 15.05 -18.97 -8.51
C ALA A 67 14.03 -19.38 -7.44
N LEU A 68 14.18 -18.89 -6.20
CA LEU A 68 13.39 -19.34 -5.04
C LEU A 68 11.87 -19.34 -5.26
N PRO A 69 11.21 -18.24 -5.70
CA PRO A 69 9.76 -18.24 -5.92
C PRO A 69 9.31 -19.26 -6.98
N ALA A 70 10.03 -19.35 -8.10
CA ALA A 70 9.71 -20.25 -9.19
C ALA A 70 9.88 -21.72 -8.80
N VAL A 71 10.97 -22.05 -8.09
CA VAL A 71 11.25 -23.42 -7.61
C VAL A 71 10.19 -23.85 -6.60
N VAL A 72 9.84 -22.99 -5.63
CA VAL A 72 8.80 -23.33 -4.63
C VAL A 72 7.45 -23.53 -5.31
N ALA A 73 7.06 -22.67 -6.25
CA ALA A 73 5.83 -22.83 -7.03
C ALA A 73 5.83 -24.12 -7.86
N ALA A 74 6.92 -24.43 -8.55
CA ALA A 74 7.06 -25.65 -9.35
C ALA A 74 6.98 -26.91 -8.48
N VAL A 75 7.66 -26.94 -7.31
CA VAL A 75 7.60 -28.06 -6.37
C VAL A 75 6.18 -28.26 -5.83
N LEU A 76 5.47 -27.19 -5.49
CA LEU A 76 4.07 -27.27 -5.06
C LEU A 76 3.16 -27.77 -6.19
N PHE A 77 3.38 -27.32 -7.42
CA PHE A 77 2.63 -27.76 -8.59
C PHE A 77 2.83 -29.26 -8.88
N VAL A 78 4.08 -29.74 -8.86
CA VAL A 78 4.41 -31.17 -9.05
C VAL A 78 3.83 -32.04 -7.93
N ARG A 79 3.72 -31.50 -6.71
CA ARG A 79 3.06 -32.15 -5.57
C ARG A 79 1.53 -32.01 -5.58
N SER A 80 0.94 -31.57 -6.70
CA SER A 80 -0.50 -31.36 -6.86
C SER A 80 -1.11 -30.34 -5.88
N ARG A 81 -0.30 -29.47 -5.27
CA ARG A 81 -0.75 -28.37 -4.40
C ARG A 81 -0.95 -27.10 -5.22
N THR A 82 -1.91 -27.16 -6.15
CA THR A 82 -2.14 -26.14 -7.18
C THR A 82 -2.51 -24.77 -6.59
N GLY A 83 -3.38 -24.73 -5.58
CA GLY A 83 -3.73 -23.49 -4.87
C GLY A 83 -2.51 -22.82 -4.22
N GLY A 84 -1.66 -23.60 -3.56
CA GLY A 84 -0.40 -23.10 -2.99
C GLY A 84 0.59 -22.59 -4.05
N ALA A 85 0.74 -23.32 -5.16
CA ALA A 85 1.61 -22.90 -6.27
C ALA A 85 1.13 -21.58 -6.90
N ALA A 86 -0.17 -21.47 -7.19
CA ALA A 86 -0.76 -20.25 -7.71
C ALA A 86 -0.59 -19.08 -6.72
N GLY A 87 -0.81 -19.33 -5.43
CA GLY A 87 -0.55 -18.38 -4.36
C GLY A 87 0.88 -17.84 -4.39
N VAL A 88 1.90 -18.72 -4.43
CA VAL A 88 3.32 -18.30 -4.46
C VAL A 88 3.61 -17.38 -5.64
N LEU A 89 3.12 -17.72 -6.83
CA LEU A 89 3.32 -16.89 -8.02
C LEU A 89 2.63 -15.53 -7.91
N VAL A 90 1.38 -15.49 -7.43
CA VAL A 90 0.66 -14.23 -7.20
C VAL A 90 1.37 -13.37 -6.17
N GLY A 91 1.79 -13.96 -5.04
CA GLY A 91 2.49 -13.24 -3.97
C GLY A 91 3.83 -12.68 -4.42
N ALA A 92 4.63 -13.45 -5.16
CA ALA A 92 5.91 -12.99 -5.68
C ALA A 92 5.74 -11.89 -6.74
N ALA A 93 4.72 -12.01 -7.60
CA ALA A 93 4.43 -11.03 -8.64
C ALA A 93 3.96 -9.68 -8.11
N VAL A 94 3.55 -9.58 -6.83
CA VAL A 94 3.24 -8.29 -6.20
C VAL A 94 4.45 -7.35 -6.21
N LEU A 95 5.67 -7.88 -6.01
CA LEU A 95 6.90 -7.06 -5.96
C LEU A 95 7.69 -7.05 -7.28
N ALA A 96 7.32 -7.90 -8.25
CA ALA A 96 8.04 -7.97 -9.53
C ALA A 96 8.05 -6.65 -10.34
N PRO A 97 6.96 -5.84 -10.41
CA PRO A 97 7.00 -4.54 -11.08
C PRO A 97 7.95 -3.56 -10.39
N ALA A 98 8.03 -3.62 -9.07
CA ALA A 98 8.90 -2.75 -8.29
C ALA A 98 10.37 -3.10 -8.53
N ALA A 99 10.71 -4.39 -8.59
CA ALA A 99 12.05 -4.86 -8.93
C ALA A 99 12.43 -4.51 -10.38
N LEU A 100 11.49 -4.60 -11.33
CA LEU A 100 11.70 -4.16 -12.71
C LEU A 100 12.06 -2.67 -12.78
N LEU A 101 11.29 -1.80 -12.10
CA LEU A 101 11.58 -0.37 -12.02
C LEU A 101 12.92 -0.09 -11.36
N PHE A 102 13.23 -0.81 -10.28
CA PHE A 102 14.49 -0.67 -9.57
C PHE A 102 15.69 -1.00 -10.47
N ASP A 103 15.61 -2.07 -11.27
CA ASP A 103 16.67 -2.44 -12.22
C ASP A 103 16.73 -1.53 -13.46
N LEU A 104 15.61 -0.92 -13.87
CA LEU A 104 15.61 0.10 -14.94
C LEU A 104 16.46 1.33 -14.57
N GLY A 105 16.68 1.57 -13.27
CA GLY A 105 17.61 2.60 -12.78
C GLY A 105 19.02 2.50 -13.34
N LEU A 106 19.50 1.28 -13.63
CA LEU A 106 20.82 1.03 -14.22
C LEU A 106 20.94 1.59 -15.65
N LEU A 107 19.83 1.79 -16.37
CA LEU A 107 19.84 2.46 -17.68
C LEU A 107 19.92 3.98 -17.56
N GLN A 108 19.42 4.54 -16.45
CA GLN A 108 19.31 5.99 -16.26
C GLN A 108 20.60 6.60 -15.71
N ALA A 109 21.18 5.99 -14.67
CA ALA A 109 22.36 6.53 -13.99
C ALA A 109 23.18 5.39 -13.36
N PRO A 110 23.87 4.57 -14.18
CA PRO A 110 24.60 3.39 -13.70
C PRO A 110 25.68 3.72 -12.67
N GLY A 111 26.30 4.91 -12.73
CA GLY A 111 27.31 5.36 -11.78
C GLY A 111 26.76 5.70 -10.38
N MET A 112 25.45 5.98 -10.28
CA MET A 112 24.76 6.28 -9.02
C MET A 112 24.05 5.07 -8.43
N ALA A 113 24.00 3.96 -9.17
CA ALA A 113 23.31 2.76 -8.74
C ALA A 113 24.07 2.03 -7.63
N THR A 114 23.42 1.80 -6.50
CA THR A 114 24.04 1.14 -5.33
C THR A 114 23.91 -0.39 -5.43
N ARG A 115 24.35 -0.98 -6.55
CA ARG A 115 24.20 -2.41 -6.82
C ARG A 115 25.57 -3.07 -6.96
N PRO A 116 26.42 -3.09 -5.91
CA PRO A 116 27.75 -3.72 -5.97
C PRO A 116 27.71 -5.20 -6.38
N GLU A 117 26.57 -5.87 -6.18
CA GLU A 117 26.32 -7.22 -6.66
C GLU A 117 26.21 -7.32 -8.19
N LEU A 118 25.89 -6.25 -8.90
CA LEU A 118 25.80 -6.20 -10.38
C LEU A 118 26.94 -5.40 -10.99
N TYR A 119 27.35 -4.30 -10.35
CA TYR A 119 28.37 -3.38 -10.84
C TYR A 119 29.02 -2.63 -9.68
N LEU A 120 30.36 -2.65 -9.63
CA LEU A 120 31.16 -1.77 -8.78
C LEU A 120 31.72 -0.62 -9.64
N PRO A 121 31.33 0.65 -9.39
CA PRO A 121 31.88 1.79 -10.12
C PRO A 121 33.39 1.97 -9.87
N VAL A 122 34.17 1.91 -10.95
CA VAL A 122 35.63 2.11 -10.94
C VAL A 122 36.07 3.41 -11.61
N SER A 123 35.16 4.08 -12.33
CA SER A 123 35.41 5.33 -13.04
C SER A 123 34.14 6.17 -13.10
N LEU A 124 34.29 7.46 -13.41
CA LEU A 124 33.17 8.39 -13.61
C LEU A 124 32.55 8.29 -15.02
N SER A 125 33.09 7.46 -15.91
CA SER A 125 32.46 7.23 -17.22
C SER A 125 31.26 6.30 -17.08
N GLU A 126 30.15 6.68 -17.71
CA GLU A 126 28.92 5.87 -17.68
C GLU A 126 29.01 4.68 -18.65
N PRO A 127 29.00 3.43 -18.15
CA PRO A 127 29.03 2.26 -19.01
C PRO A 127 27.68 2.05 -19.70
N ARG A 128 27.70 1.41 -20.88
CA ARG A 128 26.49 1.07 -21.62
C ARG A 128 25.82 -0.19 -21.07
N ALA A 129 24.52 -0.33 -21.33
CA ALA A 129 23.76 -1.52 -21.00
C ALA A 129 24.32 -2.77 -21.72
N GLY A 130 24.68 -3.78 -20.94
CA GLY A 130 25.08 -5.10 -21.44
C GLY A 130 23.89 -6.05 -21.59
N PHE A 131 24.13 -7.22 -22.19
CA PHE A 131 23.11 -8.25 -22.37
C PHE A 131 22.53 -8.76 -21.04
N GLY A 132 23.32 -8.76 -19.96
CA GLY A 132 22.86 -9.21 -18.64
C GLY A 132 21.69 -8.38 -18.12
N LEU A 133 21.70 -7.06 -18.33
CA LEU A 133 20.63 -6.17 -17.87
C LEU A 133 19.32 -6.44 -18.61
N TRP A 134 19.38 -6.64 -19.93
CA TRP A 134 18.18 -6.98 -20.70
C TRP A 134 17.58 -8.33 -20.30
N ALA A 135 18.41 -9.33 -20.04
CA ALA A 135 17.96 -10.62 -19.52
C ALA A 135 17.31 -10.48 -18.13
N LEU A 136 17.89 -9.67 -17.25
CA LEU A 136 17.35 -9.39 -15.91
C LEU A 136 15.98 -8.69 -15.98
N LEU A 137 15.84 -7.66 -16.81
CA LEU A 137 14.58 -6.96 -17.04
C LEU A 137 13.52 -7.88 -17.64
N ALA A 138 13.89 -8.71 -18.63
CA ALA A 138 12.99 -9.69 -19.21
C ALA A 138 12.54 -10.75 -18.18
N GLY A 139 13.42 -11.14 -17.27
CA GLY A 139 13.10 -12.04 -16.15
C GLY A 139 12.03 -11.48 -15.22
N HIS A 140 12.16 -10.22 -14.81
CA HIS A 140 11.15 -9.53 -14.01
C HIS A 140 9.82 -9.37 -14.76
N GLY A 141 9.88 -9.02 -16.05
CA GLY A 141 8.68 -8.98 -16.90
C GLY A 141 7.96 -10.32 -16.99
N ALA A 142 8.70 -11.42 -17.16
CA ALA A 142 8.14 -12.77 -17.17
C ALA A 142 7.50 -13.15 -15.82
N ALA A 143 8.08 -12.71 -14.69
CA ALA A 143 7.50 -12.92 -13.36
C ALA A 143 6.15 -12.19 -13.19
N VAL A 144 6.01 -10.96 -13.71
CA VAL A 144 4.73 -10.23 -13.74
C VAL A 144 3.68 -11.00 -14.56
N VAL A 145 4.07 -11.45 -15.76
CA VAL A 145 3.18 -12.24 -16.63
C VAL A 145 2.75 -13.54 -15.96
N ALA A 146 3.69 -14.26 -15.33
CA ALA A 146 3.41 -15.49 -14.59
C ALA A 146 2.39 -15.27 -13.46
N GLY A 147 2.55 -14.20 -12.67
CA GLY A 147 1.59 -13.83 -11.63
C GLY A 147 0.19 -13.50 -12.17
N GLY A 148 0.12 -12.79 -13.30
CA GLY A 148 -1.13 -12.50 -13.99
C GLY A 148 -1.88 -13.77 -14.42
N TRP A 149 -1.17 -14.75 -14.99
CA TRP A 149 -1.75 -16.04 -15.35
C TRP A 149 -2.14 -16.89 -14.14
N ALA A 150 -1.34 -16.88 -13.07
CA ALA A 150 -1.70 -17.55 -11.82
C ALA A 150 -2.98 -16.94 -11.20
N LEU A 151 -3.12 -15.61 -11.23
CA LEU A 151 -4.33 -14.94 -10.79
C LEU A 151 -5.54 -15.27 -11.69
N ALA A 152 -5.34 -15.40 -13.01
CA ALA A 152 -6.38 -15.83 -13.93
C ALA A 152 -6.82 -17.27 -13.67
N ALA A 153 -5.88 -18.18 -13.38
CA ALA A 153 -6.18 -19.56 -13.00
C ALA A 153 -7.04 -19.64 -11.73
N LEU A 154 -6.79 -18.73 -10.77
CA LEU A 154 -7.56 -18.58 -9.53
C LEU A 154 -8.92 -17.88 -9.70
N ARG A 155 -9.21 -17.27 -10.85
CA ARG A 155 -10.50 -16.60 -11.12
C ARG A 155 -11.46 -17.44 -11.96
N ARG A 156 -10.93 -18.43 -12.67
CA ARG A 156 -11.70 -19.35 -13.52
C ARG A 156 -12.21 -20.59 -12.78
N GLU A 157 -12.12 -20.57 -11.47
CA GLU A 157 -12.82 -21.53 -10.63
C GLU A 157 -14.31 -21.45 -11.02
N PRO A 158 -14.88 -22.49 -11.65
CA PRO A 158 -16.28 -22.48 -11.97
C PRO A 158 -17.02 -22.39 -10.65
N VAL A 159 -17.84 -21.34 -10.49
CA VAL A 159 -18.91 -21.34 -9.49
C VAL A 159 -19.83 -22.47 -9.90
N GLY A 160 -19.51 -23.68 -9.44
CA GLY A 160 -20.35 -24.84 -9.62
C GLY A 160 -21.68 -24.54 -8.97
N GLU A 161 -22.70 -24.36 -9.79
CA GLU A 161 -23.96 -25.10 -9.74
C GLU A 161 -24.12 -26.01 -8.51
N SER A 162 -24.22 -25.40 -7.33
CA SER A 162 -24.57 -26.06 -6.06
C SER A 162 -25.65 -25.25 -5.31
N ALA A 163 -26.22 -24.24 -5.96
CA ALA A 163 -27.36 -23.48 -5.46
C ALA A 163 -28.72 -23.98 -6.01
N GLY A 164 -28.75 -25.12 -6.70
CA GLY A 164 -30.00 -25.72 -7.15
C GLY A 164 -29.78 -27.15 -7.61
N LEU A 165 -30.67 -28.05 -7.17
CA LEU A 165 -30.77 -29.47 -7.49
C LEU A 165 -30.02 -30.44 -6.55
N ALA A 166 -30.48 -30.53 -5.31
CA ALA A 166 -30.46 -31.78 -4.53
C ALA A 166 -31.69 -31.81 -3.60
N ASP A 167 -32.86 -32.03 -4.20
CA ASP A 167 -34.03 -32.55 -3.50
C ASP A 167 -33.80 -34.07 -3.39
N GLY A 168 -33.41 -34.55 -2.20
CA GLY A 168 -33.05 -35.94 -1.99
C GLY A 168 -32.47 -36.20 -0.60
N ASP A 169 -33.32 -36.70 0.30
CA ASP A 169 -33.07 -37.11 1.69
C ASP A 169 -31.68 -37.70 1.97
N GLY A 170 -30.96 -37.07 2.91
CA GLY A 170 -29.69 -37.57 3.45
C GLY A 170 -29.07 -36.61 4.47
N ALA A 171 -29.56 -36.65 5.71
CA ALA A 171 -28.90 -36.05 6.88
C ALA A 171 -27.47 -36.61 7.07
N GLY A 172 -26.43 -35.87 7.46
CA GLY A 172 -26.24 -34.47 7.77
C GLY A 172 -24.78 -34.27 8.19
N ASP A 173 -24.12 -33.21 7.70
CA ASP A 173 -23.04 -32.43 8.35
C ASP A 173 -22.50 -31.32 7.42
N GLY A 174 -23.40 -30.72 6.64
CA GLY A 174 -23.13 -29.46 5.95
C GLY A 174 -23.34 -28.32 6.94
N ALA A 175 -22.39 -28.13 7.88
CA ALA A 175 -22.34 -26.91 8.66
C ALA A 175 -22.13 -25.75 7.69
N GLY A 176 -23.17 -24.92 7.54
CA GLY A 176 -23.16 -23.70 6.74
C GLY A 176 -21.94 -22.85 7.09
N ASP A 177 -21.17 -22.54 6.05
CA ASP A 177 -19.95 -21.74 6.07
C ASP A 177 -20.31 -20.27 6.29
N ASP A 178 -20.66 -19.94 7.53
CA ASP A 178 -21.11 -18.61 7.94
C ASP A 178 -19.91 -17.69 8.19
N GLY A 179 -19.47 -16.90 7.19
CA GLY A 179 -18.89 -15.54 7.28
C GLY A 179 -17.71 -15.21 8.23
N VAL A 180 -17.22 -16.14 9.05
CA VAL A 180 -16.19 -15.91 10.05
C VAL A 180 -14.83 -16.19 9.43
N LEU A 181 -14.01 -15.15 9.21
CA LEU A 181 -12.59 -15.33 8.89
C LEU A 181 -11.97 -16.32 9.90
N ASP A 182 -11.46 -17.43 9.38
CA ASP A 182 -10.84 -18.49 10.17
C ASP A 182 -9.90 -17.92 11.27
N PRO A 183 -9.84 -18.53 12.46
CA PRO A 183 -8.95 -18.10 13.54
C PRO A 183 -7.48 -17.91 13.11
N TRP A 184 -7.01 -18.75 12.18
CA TRP A 184 -5.66 -18.67 11.63
C TRP A 184 -5.47 -17.44 10.74
N ARG A 185 -6.44 -17.04 9.91
CA ARG A 185 -6.39 -15.82 9.07
C ARG A 185 -6.23 -14.58 9.93
N ARG A 186 -6.97 -14.51 11.03
CA ARG A 186 -6.89 -13.40 11.98
C ARG A 186 -5.55 -13.32 12.70
N ARG A 187 -4.90 -14.45 12.96
CA ARG A 187 -3.53 -14.48 13.50
C ARG A 187 -2.52 -14.05 12.42
N ALA A 188 -2.71 -14.51 11.18
CA ALA A 188 -1.87 -14.14 10.04
C ALA A 188 -1.91 -12.62 9.77
N VAL A 189 -3.09 -12.00 9.68
CA VAL A 189 -3.23 -10.54 9.49
C VAL A 189 -2.48 -9.75 10.58
N ARG A 190 -2.61 -10.18 11.84
CA ARG A 190 -2.00 -9.50 12.99
C ARG A 190 -0.48 -9.51 12.99
N VAL A 191 0.16 -10.41 12.25
CA VAL A 191 1.63 -10.48 12.14
C VAL A 191 2.10 -10.02 10.78
N ALA A 192 1.48 -10.51 9.70
CA ALA A 192 1.88 -10.21 8.33
C ALA A 192 1.84 -8.71 8.03
N VAL A 193 0.78 -7.99 8.43
CA VAL A 193 0.63 -6.55 8.13
C VAL A 193 1.65 -5.68 8.89
N PRO A 194 1.82 -5.76 10.22
CA PRO A 194 2.82 -4.94 10.89
C PRO A 194 4.25 -5.33 10.49
N CYS A 195 4.55 -6.62 10.30
CA CYS A 195 5.88 -7.04 9.87
C CYS A 195 6.19 -6.56 8.44
N SER A 196 5.23 -6.63 7.51
CA SER A 196 5.41 -6.07 6.15
C SER A 196 5.53 -4.55 6.15
N ALA A 197 4.86 -3.83 7.06
CA ALA A 197 5.08 -2.40 7.25
C ALA A 197 6.50 -2.09 7.76
N LEU A 198 7.05 -2.91 8.66
CA LEU A 198 8.47 -2.80 9.06
C LEU A 198 9.40 -3.05 7.87
N GLY A 199 9.10 -4.04 7.03
CA GLY A 199 9.85 -4.29 5.80
C GLY A 199 9.80 -3.11 4.82
N ALA A 200 8.65 -2.46 4.69
CA ALA A 200 8.52 -1.23 3.92
C ALA A 200 9.43 -0.11 4.44
N CYS A 201 9.60 0.02 5.76
CA CYS A 201 10.61 0.91 6.35
C CYS A 201 12.00 0.54 5.84
N GLY A 202 12.35 -0.74 5.93
CA GLY A 202 13.67 -1.25 5.56
C GLY A 202 14.03 -1.01 4.09
N LEU A 203 13.06 -1.11 3.18
CA LEU A 203 13.24 -0.87 1.75
C LEU A 203 13.55 0.59 1.40
N LEU A 204 13.20 1.54 2.27
CA LEU A 204 13.42 2.98 2.03
C LEU A 204 14.69 3.50 2.68
N MET A 205 15.24 2.75 3.64
CA MET A 205 16.51 3.08 4.30
C MET A 205 17.70 2.74 3.39
N ALA A 206 18.87 3.24 3.73
CA ALA A 206 20.11 2.87 3.05
C ALA A 206 20.33 1.34 3.10
N PRO A 207 20.75 0.71 1.99
CA PRO A 207 20.96 -0.74 1.93
C PRO A 207 22.20 -1.21 2.69
N PHE A 208 23.21 -0.36 2.81
CA PHE A 208 24.46 -0.57 3.54
C PHE A 208 25.04 0.80 3.88
N GLY A 209 25.96 0.89 4.83
CA GLY A 209 26.80 2.08 4.99
C GLY A 209 28.04 1.95 4.11
N SER A 210 28.51 3.04 3.49
CA SER A 210 29.66 2.98 2.59
C SER A 210 30.82 3.86 3.06
N ARG A 211 32.03 3.28 3.06
CA ARG A 211 33.30 4.02 3.20
C ARG A 211 34.03 4.17 1.87
N HIS A 212 33.42 3.71 0.78
CA HIS A 212 34.02 3.68 -0.54
C HIS A 212 33.78 5.03 -1.25
N PRO A 213 34.80 5.66 -1.85
CA PRO A 213 34.70 7.03 -2.37
C PRO A 213 33.76 7.19 -3.57
N ILE A 214 33.46 6.10 -4.29
CA ILE A 214 32.63 6.13 -5.53
C ILE A 214 31.31 5.36 -5.35
N LEU A 215 31.21 4.49 -4.34
CA LEU A 215 29.99 3.72 -4.10
C LEU A 215 29.25 4.41 -2.96
N LEU A 216 28.24 5.20 -3.31
CA LEU A 216 27.47 5.96 -2.34
C LEU A 216 26.50 5.02 -1.60
N ASP A 217 26.07 5.44 -0.41
CA ASP A 217 25.04 4.78 0.41
C ASP A 217 23.71 5.55 0.51
N PRO A 218 23.17 6.11 -0.59
CA PRO A 218 21.92 6.85 -0.54
C PRO A 218 20.77 5.98 -0.09
N ASN A 219 19.91 6.58 0.73
CA ASN A 219 18.58 6.03 0.98
C ASN A 219 17.71 6.13 -0.29
N ALA A 220 16.46 5.67 -0.24
CA ALA A 220 15.63 5.60 -1.44
C ALA A 220 15.39 6.96 -2.12
N PHE A 221 15.41 8.07 -1.37
CA PHE A 221 15.02 9.41 -1.83
C PHE A 221 16.15 10.19 -2.51
N GLU A 222 17.38 9.78 -2.27
CA GLU A 222 18.57 10.36 -2.89
C GLU A 222 18.95 9.67 -4.20
N ARG A 223 18.10 8.73 -4.65
CA ARG A 223 18.37 7.90 -5.83
C ARG A 223 17.76 8.45 -7.11
N PRO A 224 18.32 8.04 -8.28
CA PRO A 224 17.70 8.27 -9.58
C PRO A 224 16.24 7.83 -9.63
N LEU A 225 15.45 8.47 -10.50
CA LEU A 225 13.98 8.36 -10.55
C LEU A 225 13.49 6.90 -10.57
N PHE A 226 14.03 6.05 -11.44
CA PHE A 226 13.55 4.68 -11.56
C PHE A 226 13.88 3.83 -10.32
N GLU A 227 15.03 4.06 -9.69
CA GLU A 227 15.38 3.40 -8.43
C GLU A 227 14.47 3.83 -7.29
N LEU A 228 14.21 5.15 -7.16
CA LEU A 228 13.24 5.68 -6.22
C LEU A 228 11.89 5.00 -6.43
N LEU A 229 11.35 5.05 -7.66
CA LEU A 229 10.04 4.49 -7.99
C LEU A 229 9.99 2.98 -7.70
N GLY A 230 11.06 2.25 -7.97
CA GLY A 230 11.19 0.84 -7.63
C GLY A 230 11.10 0.58 -6.12
N LEU A 231 11.91 1.26 -5.30
CA LEU A 231 11.92 1.06 -3.85
C LEU A 231 10.63 1.56 -3.18
N VAL A 232 10.12 2.71 -3.61
CA VAL A 232 8.83 3.26 -3.18
C VAL A 232 7.69 2.31 -3.51
N SER A 233 7.61 1.82 -4.75
CA SER A 233 6.56 0.88 -5.14
C SER A 233 6.68 -0.43 -4.36
N ALA A 234 7.88 -0.95 -4.13
CA ALA A 234 8.09 -2.14 -3.29
C ALA A 234 7.61 -1.91 -1.85
N ALA A 235 7.97 -0.76 -1.25
CA ALA A 235 7.57 -0.39 0.10
C ALA A 235 6.05 -0.23 0.26
N LEU A 236 5.34 0.19 -0.79
CA LEU A 236 3.87 0.23 -0.79
C LEU A 236 3.24 -1.15 -1.03
N LEU A 237 3.76 -1.88 -2.01
CA LEU A 237 3.20 -3.15 -2.47
C LEU A 237 3.40 -4.29 -1.46
N LEU A 238 4.47 -4.25 -0.65
CA LEU A 238 4.73 -5.25 0.38
C LEU A 238 3.61 -5.34 1.43
N PRO A 239 3.26 -4.27 2.18
CA PRO A 239 2.17 -4.32 3.14
C PRO A 239 0.79 -4.42 2.49
N LEU A 240 0.58 -3.79 1.33
CA LEU A 240 -0.68 -3.90 0.59
C LEU A 240 -0.94 -5.34 0.13
N GLY A 241 0.08 -6.00 -0.42
CA GLY A 241 0.01 -7.40 -0.84
C GLY A 241 -0.27 -8.33 0.33
N ALA A 242 0.43 -8.14 1.46
CA ALA A 242 0.20 -8.92 2.68
C ALA A 242 -1.23 -8.77 3.20
N ALA A 243 -1.76 -7.54 3.23
CA ALA A 243 -3.13 -7.25 3.64
C ALA A 243 -4.16 -7.88 2.69
N LEU A 244 -4.02 -7.68 1.37
CA LEU A 244 -4.94 -8.21 0.37
C LEU A 244 -4.99 -9.75 0.41
N LEU A 245 -3.84 -10.41 0.47
CA LEU A 245 -3.75 -11.87 0.55
C LEU A 245 -4.40 -12.41 1.83
N ALA A 246 -4.27 -11.71 2.94
CA ALA A 246 -4.80 -12.15 4.23
C ALA A 246 -6.31 -11.87 4.40
N VAL A 247 -6.84 -10.84 3.73
CA VAL A 247 -8.25 -10.41 3.83
C VAL A 247 -9.14 -11.11 2.81
N LEU A 248 -8.67 -11.34 1.58
CA LEU A 248 -9.53 -11.88 0.53
C LEU A 248 -10.00 -13.32 0.87
N PRO A 249 -11.31 -13.62 0.66
CA PRO A 249 -11.84 -14.96 0.81
C PRO A 249 -11.21 -15.83 -0.29
N ARG A 250 -10.29 -16.69 0.13
CA ARG A 250 -9.52 -17.60 -0.71
C ARG A 250 -9.33 -18.89 0.06
N GLU A 251 -8.91 -19.96 -0.58
CA GLU A 251 -8.46 -21.12 0.17
C GLU A 251 -7.24 -20.80 1.05
N ALA A 252 -7.10 -21.52 2.16
CA ALA A 252 -5.92 -21.41 3.02
C ALA A 252 -4.62 -21.74 2.28
N SER A 253 -4.68 -22.66 1.31
CA SER A 253 -3.56 -23.06 0.46
C SER A 253 -3.00 -21.86 -0.33
N VAL A 254 -3.88 -21.08 -0.96
CA VAL A 254 -3.57 -19.91 -1.78
C VAL A 254 -3.00 -18.78 -0.95
N VAL A 255 -3.58 -18.50 0.22
CA VAL A 255 -3.09 -17.43 1.10
C VAL A 255 -1.71 -17.75 1.67
N ARG A 256 -1.49 -19.00 2.12
CA ARG A 256 -0.16 -19.46 2.57
C ARG A 256 0.87 -19.34 1.46
N GLY A 257 0.50 -19.79 0.26
CA GLY A 257 1.33 -19.65 -0.94
C GLY A 257 1.65 -18.17 -1.21
N GLY A 258 0.65 -17.31 -1.19
CA GLY A 258 0.77 -15.86 -1.39
C GLY A 258 1.74 -15.21 -0.43
N LEU A 259 1.55 -15.42 0.87
CA LEU A 259 2.43 -14.84 1.89
C LEU A 259 3.87 -15.38 1.78
N ALA A 260 4.03 -16.68 1.46
CA ALA A 260 5.35 -17.25 1.20
C ALA A 260 6.00 -16.65 -0.06
N GLY A 261 5.26 -16.52 -1.16
CA GLY A 261 5.76 -15.90 -2.39
C GLY A 261 6.18 -14.44 -2.20
N LEU A 262 5.37 -13.68 -1.47
CA LEU A 262 5.68 -12.30 -1.10
C LEU A 262 6.96 -12.20 -0.25
N ALA A 263 7.11 -13.09 0.73
CA ALA A 263 8.31 -13.18 1.56
C ALA A 263 9.56 -13.55 0.73
N LEU A 264 9.44 -14.50 -0.19
CA LEU A 264 10.53 -14.90 -1.09
C LEU A 264 10.93 -13.77 -2.04
N ALA A 265 9.97 -12.99 -2.55
CA ALA A 265 10.28 -11.82 -3.37
C ALA A 265 10.96 -10.71 -2.56
N ALA A 266 10.57 -10.49 -1.30
CA ALA A 266 11.22 -9.51 -0.42
C ALA A 266 12.69 -9.88 -0.10
N LEU A 267 13.05 -11.17 -0.07
CA LEU A 267 14.45 -11.60 0.03
C LEU A 267 15.30 -11.10 -1.13
N GLY A 268 14.72 -10.93 -2.32
CA GLY A 268 15.40 -10.38 -3.50
C GLY A 268 15.95 -8.96 -3.30
N PHE A 269 15.36 -8.17 -2.40
CA PHE A 269 15.84 -6.82 -2.06
C PHE A 269 16.85 -6.82 -0.90
N ALA A 270 16.64 -7.67 0.11
CA ALA A 270 17.43 -7.65 1.34
C ALA A 270 18.71 -8.47 1.28
N VAL A 271 18.69 -9.63 0.61
CA VAL A 271 19.81 -10.57 0.63
C VAL A 271 21.00 -10.05 -0.18
N PRO A 272 20.85 -9.47 -1.39
CA PRO A 272 22.00 -8.96 -2.14
C PRO A 272 22.75 -7.85 -1.41
N SER A 273 22.04 -6.92 -0.78
CA SER A 273 22.62 -5.81 -0.01
C SER A 273 23.34 -6.31 1.25
N LEU A 274 22.75 -7.24 1.99
CA LEU A 274 23.41 -7.86 3.15
C LEU A 274 24.65 -8.66 2.73
N ALA A 275 24.57 -9.42 1.63
CA ALA A 275 25.70 -10.17 1.09
C ALA A 275 26.84 -9.24 0.67
N ALA A 276 26.53 -8.09 0.06
CA ALA A 276 27.51 -7.07 -0.27
C ALA A 276 28.21 -6.51 0.98
N ALA A 277 27.45 -6.14 2.01
CA ALA A 277 27.97 -5.62 3.26
C ALA A 277 28.86 -6.62 4.00
N LEU A 278 28.58 -7.92 3.89
CA LEU A 278 29.39 -8.98 4.51
C LEU A 278 30.61 -9.36 3.67
N ALA A 279 30.54 -9.26 2.34
CA ALA A 279 31.61 -9.66 1.43
C ALA A 279 32.64 -8.55 1.19
N MET A 280 32.23 -7.28 1.26
CA MET A 280 33.08 -6.13 0.96
C MET A 280 33.51 -5.41 2.25
N PRO A 281 34.81 -5.34 2.57
CA PRO A 281 35.30 -4.68 3.79
C PRO A 281 35.04 -3.16 3.86
N SER A 282 34.73 -2.54 2.73
CA SER A 282 34.42 -1.11 2.63
C SER A 282 32.97 -0.79 2.96
N LEU A 283 32.13 -1.80 3.18
CA LEU A 283 30.70 -1.67 3.43
C LEU A 283 30.37 -2.09 4.86
N ASP A 284 29.51 -1.32 5.50
CA ASP A 284 28.98 -1.58 6.82
C ASP A 284 27.52 -2.05 6.73
N VAL A 285 27.09 -2.88 7.68
CA VAL A 285 25.72 -3.41 7.70
C VAL A 285 24.74 -2.33 8.16
N ALA A 286 23.83 -1.92 7.26
CA ALA A 286 22.78 -0.95 7.57
C ALA A 286 21.53 -1.61 8.18
N PRO A 287 20.68 -0.86 8.90
CA PRO A 287 19.42 -1.37 9.45
C PRO A 287 18.38 -1.75 8.39
N GLY A 288 18.46 -1.19 7.17
CA GLY A 288 17.46 -1.39 6.12
C GLY A 288 17.18 -2.86 5.79
N PRO A 289 18.18 -3.63 5.34
CA PRO A 289 17.99 -5.06 5.02
C PRO A 289 17.52 -5.90 6.21
N TRP A 290 17.92 -5.56 7.44
CA TRP A 290 17.46 -6.28 8.64
C TRP A 290 15.96 -6.12 8.87
N LEU A 291 15.41 -4.92 8.68
CA LEU A 291 13.97 -4.70 8.81
C LEU A 291 13.18 -5.48 7.75
N VAL A 292 13.71 -5.59 6.52
CA VAL A 292 13.11 -6.45 5.48
C VAL A 292 13.18 -7.93 5.87
N LEU A 293 14.28 -8.40 6.47
CA LEU A 293 14.38 -9.77 6.97
C LEU A 293 13.39 -10.05 8.11
N VAL A 294 13.20 -9.11 9.03
CA VAL A 294 12.15 -9.20 10.06
C VAL A 294 10.77 -9.32 9.43
N ALA A 295 10.51 -8.59 8.34
CA ALA A 295 9.27 -8.71 7.57
C ALA A 295 9.10 -10.12 6.97
N VAL A 296 10.16 -10.65 6.36
CA VAL A 296 10.18 -12.01 5.79
C VAL A 296 9.88 -13.05 6.87
N VAL A 297 10.52 -12.97 8.03
CA VAL A 297 10.27 -13.87 9.16
C VAL A 297 8.81 -13.73 9.64
N GLY A 298 8.30 -12.50 9.76
CA GLY A 298 6.89 -12.24 10.10
C GLY A 298 5.89 -12.86 9.12
N LEU A 299 6.15 -12.74 7.81
CA LEU A 299 5.32 -13.34 6.77
C LEU A 299 5.38 -14.87 6.81
N LEU A 300 6.55 -15.47 6.99
CA LEU A 300 6.71 -16.93 7.08
C LEU A 300 6.14 -17.51 8.38
N THR A 301 6.22 -16.80 9.50
CA THR A 301 5.54 -17.21 10.74
C THR A 301 4.02 -17.19 10.58
N ALA A 302 3.47 -16.20 9.88
CA ALA A 302 2.05 -16.17 9.53
C ALA A 302 1.63 -17.37 8.65
N VAL A 303 2.50 -17.83 7.75
CA VAL A 303 2.30 -19.08 6.97
C VAL A 303 2.26 -20.31 7.90
N GLY A 304 3.21 -20.42 8.83
CA GLY A 304 3.33 -21.58 9.74
C GLY A 304 2.13 -21.74 10.69
N TRP A 305 1.52 -20.64 11.13
CA TRP A 305 0.34 -20.70 11.99
C TRP A 305 -0.93 -21.19 11.30
N ALA A 306 -0.96 -21.17 9.98
CA ALA A 306 -2.06 -21.71 9.20
C ALA A 306 -2.02 -23.25 9.10
N VAL A 307 -1.01 -23.92 9.66
CA VAL A 307 -0.81 -25.38 9.60
C VAL A 307 -1.32 -26.11 10.84
N ARG A 308 -1.57 -25.42 11.96
CA ARG A 308 -2.06 -26.08 13.17
C ARG A 308 -3.58 -26.28 13.07
N PRO A 309 -4.08 -27.52 12.97
CA PRO A 309 -5.49 -27.77 13.16
C PRO A 309 -5.83 -27.40 14.61
N ASP A 310 -6.80 -26.50 14.82
CA ASP A 310 -7.42 -26.33 16.12
C ASP A 310 -8.28 -27.58 16.39
N SER A 311 -7.64 -28.70 16.71
CA SER A 311 -8.31 -29.80 17.39
C SER A 311 -8.35 -29.48 18.89
N VAL A 312 -9.54 -29.64 19.48
CA VAL A 312 -9.85 -29.58 20.92
C VAL A 312 -10.21 -28.19 21.49
N ARG A 313 -11.48 -27.79 21.32
CA ARG A 313 -12.44 -27.53 22.42
C ARG A 313 -13.83 -27.19 21.87
N GLU A 314 -14.62 -28.22 21.59
CA GLU A 314 -16.08 -28.08 21.67
C GLU A 314 -16.44 -27.94 23.14
N SER A 315 -16.78 -26.72 23.55
CA SER A 315 -17.59 -26.48 24.74
C SER A 315 -18.94 -26.02 24.24
N SER A 316 -19.92 -26.91 24.33
CA SER A 316 -21.32 -26.64 24.07
C SER A 316 -21.78 -25.44 24.90
N ALA A 317 -21.90 -24.28 24.26
CA ALA A 317 -22.56 -23.12 24.80
C ALA A 317 -23.93 -22.96 24.11
N PRO A 318 -25.01 -22.66 24.84
CA PRO A 318 -26.36 -22.60 24.30
C PRO A 318 -26.51 -21.46 23.30
N ARG A 319 -27.41 -21.66 22.32
CA ARG A 319 -27.84 -20.70 21.29
C ARG A 319 -28.20 -19.33 21.90
N GLY A 320 -27.23 -18.43 21.95
CA GLY A 320 -27.40 -17.01 22.13
C GLY A 320 -26.87 -16.31 20.89
N GLU A 321 -27.61 -15.32 20.39
CA GLU A 321 -27.33 -14.51 19.19
C GLU A 321 -25.83 -14.38 18.90
N VAL A 322 -25.37 -15.10 17.87
CA VAL A 322 -23.97 -15.12 17.43
C VAL A 322 -23.68 -13.80 16.74
N ARG A 323 -23.32 -12.77 17.52
CA ARG A 323 -22.67 -11.58 16.98
C ARG A 323 -21.26 -11.97 16.53
N LEU A 324 -21.03 -11.95 15.22
CA LEU A 324 -19.77 -12.29 14.57
C LEU A 324 -18.57 -11.63 15.28
N PRO A 325 -17.61 -12.39 15.86
CA PRO A 325 -16.40 -11.87 16.50
C PRO A 325 -15.40 -11.21 15.50
N GLY A 326 -15.82 -10.94 14.25
CA GLY A 326 -15.13 -10.25 13.15
C GLY A 326 -14.95 -8.76 13.37
N ARG A 327 -16.07 -8.06 13.45
CA ARG A 327 -16.16 -6.61 13.34
C ARG A 327 -15.30 -5.87 14.36
N ARG A 328 -15.43 -6.24 15.64
CA ARG A 328 -14.70 -5.55 16.72
C ARG A 328 -13.18 -5.67 16.57
N ARG A 329 -12.69 -6.81 16.07
CA ARG A 329 -11.25 -7.02 15.85
C ARG A 329 -10.73 -6.24 14.65
N LEU A 330 -11.53 -6.10 13.59
CA LEU A 330 -11.21 -5.24 12.45
C LEU A 330 -11.18 -3.77 12.85
N GLU A 331 -12.12 -3.31 13.68
CA GLU A 331 -12.12 -1.96 14.24
C GLU A 331 -10.87 -1.70 15.10
N LEU A 332 -10.47 -2.67 15.95
CA LEU A 332 -9.25 -2.57 16.75
C LEU A 332 -7.98 -2.58 15.88
N ALA A 333 -7.94 -3.39 14.81
CA ALA A 333 -6.81 -3.43 13.89
C ALA A 333 -6.69 -2.10 13.11
N ALA A 334 -7.81 -1.56 12.61
CA ALA A 334 -7.86 -0.25 11.99
C ALA A 334 -7.42 0.86 12.96
N GLY A 335 -7.87 0.80 14.22
CA GLY A 335 -7.44 1.74 15.26
C GLY A 335 -5.95 1.67 15.55
N ALA A 336 -5.38 0.46 15.65
CA ALA A 336 -3.95 0.26 15.87
C ALA A 336 -3.09 0.76 14.69
N LEU A 337 -3.53 0.50 13.45
CA LEU A 337 -2.86 0.99 12.24
C LEU A 337 -2.94 2.51 12.13
N ALA A 338 -4.09 3.10 12.46
CA ALA A 338 -4.26 4.55 12.51
C ALA A 338 -3.33 5.19 13.56
N LEU A 339 -3.19 4.58 14.73
CA LEU A 339 -2.23 5.03 15.76
C LEU A 339 -0.78 4.91 15.28
N GLY A 340 -0.40 3.80 14.66
CA GLY A 340 0.95 3.65 14.08
C GLY A 340 1.23 4.69 13.00
N THR A 341 0.24 4.97 12.14
CA THR A 341 0.28 6.03 11.13
C THR A 341 0.46 7.41 11.77
N ALA A 342 -0.29 7.69 12.85
CA ALA A 342 -0.19 8.94 13.58
C ALA A 342 1.18 9.14 14.23
N VAL A 343 1.72 8.10 14.87
CA VAL A 343 3.07 8.13 15.45
C VAL A 343 4.12 8.38 14.37
N ALA A 344 4.02 7.71 13.22
CA ALA A 344 4.93 7.93 12.10
C ALA A 344 4.81 9.36 11.53
N ALA A 345 3.60 9.91 11.42
CA ALA A 345 3.38 11.28 10.95
C ALA A 345 3.96 12.31 11.92
N ILE A 346 3.75 12.13 13.23
CA ILE A 346 4.31 13.00 14.27
C ILE A 346 5.84 12.90 14.28
N ALA A 347 6.40 11.69 14.19
CA ALA A 347 7.85 11.50 14.09
C ALA A 347 8.41 12.17 12.83
N GLY A 348 7.76 12.01 11.67
CA GLY A 348 8.13 12.70 10.43
C GLY A 348 8.09 14.22 10.60
N ALA A 349 7.04 14.76 11.19
CA ALA A 349 6.92 16.20 11.41
C ALA A 349 7.99 16.80 12.35
N LEU A 350 8.41 16.04 13.36
CA LEU A 350 9.33 16.52 14.41
C LEU A 350 10.80 16.21 14.12
N LEU A 351 11.10 15.20 13.30
CA LEU A 351 12.46 14.85 12.94
C LEU A 351 12.96 15.69 11.75
N PRO A 352 14.27 15.97 11.67
CA PRO A 352 14.86 16.66 10.54
C PRO A 352 14.52 15.96 9.21
N GLN A 353 13.97 16.71 8.27
CA GLN A 353 13.69 16.25 6.90
C GLN A 353 14.93 16.33 6.02
N VAL A 354 15.78 17.31 6.32
CA VAL A 354 16.98 17.63 5.58
C VAL A 354 18.08 17.93 6.59
N VAL A 355 19.27 17.41 6.37
CA VAL A 355 20.45 17.59 7.22
C VAL A 355 21.53 18.22 6.37
N ALA A 356 22.07 19.36 6.80
CA ALA A 356 23.13 20.04 6.07
C ALA A 356 24.51 19.56 6.55
N THR A 357 25.37 19.17 5.62
CA THR A 357 26.78 18.84 5.86
C THR A 357 27.61 20.12 5.74
N GLY A 358 27.71 20.88 6.85
CA GLY A 358 28.48 22.12 6.90
C GLY A 358 28.00 23.14 7.96
N ALA A 359 28.43 24.40 7.82
CA ALA A 359 28.04 25.50 8.72
C ALA A 359 26.67 26.13 8.39
N ALA A 360 26.03 25.69 7.29
CA ALA A 360 24.71 26.18 6.89
C ALA A 360 23.60 25.47 7.67
N THR A 361 22.57 26.21 8.06
CA THR A 361 21.35 25.63 8.66
C THR A 361 20.53 24.93 7.60
N ALA A 362 20.16 23.67 7.83
CA ALA A 362 19.32 22.93 6.91
C ALA A 362 17.91 23.56 6.82
N PRO A 363 17.35 23.73 5.62
CA PRO A 363 16.00 24.24 5.46
C PRO A 363 14.98 23.21 5.98
N GLU A 364 13.99 23.68 6.72
CA GLU A 364 12.89 22.84 7.21
C GLU A 364 11.63 23.09 6.38
N SER A 365 10.79 22.06 6.24
CA SER A 365 9.53 22.20 5.51
C SER A 365 8.47 22.90 6.35
N PRO A 366 7.87 24.02 5.90
CA PRO A 366 6.74 24.64 6.60
C PRO A 366 5.55 23.69 6.75
N ALA A 367 5.39 22.74 5.81
CA ALA A 367 4.30 21.76 5.82
C ALA A 367 4.38 20.74 6.97
N ARG A 368 5.49 20.67 7.71
CA ARG A 368 5.66 19.73 8.84
C ARG A 368 4.59 19.91 9.92
N TRP A 369 4.16 21.14 10.18
CA TRP A 369 3.11 21.42 11.17
C TRP A 369 1.75 20.91 10.70
N VAL A 370 1.49 20.98 9.39
CA VAL A 370 0.29 20.39 8.78
C VAL A 370 0.32 18.87 8.93
N LEU A 371 1.48 18.23 8.74
CA LEU A 371 1.66 16.79 8.95
C LEU A 371 1.45 16.38 10.41
N LEU A 372 1.94 17.20 11.36
CA LEU A 372 1.71 16.98 12.79
C LEU A 372 0.22 17.00 13.12
N VAL A 373 -0.52 18.03 12.66
CA VAL A 373 -1.96 18.14 12.89
C VAL A 373 -2.73 17.01 12.19
N ALA A 374 -2.31 16.60 10.99
CA ALA A 374 -2.87 15.43 10.30
C ALA A 374 -2.66 14.14 11.12
N GLY A 375 -1.46 13.94 11.66
CA GLY A 375 -1.12 12.82 12.54
C GLY A 375 -2.00 12.81 13.79
N VAL A 376 -2.17 13.96 14.45
CA VAL A 376 -3.06 14.10 15.63
C VAL A 376 -4.51 13.77 15.27
N LEU A 377 -5.04 14.29 14.16
CA LEU A 377 -6.40 14.02 13.70
C LEU A 377 -6.64 12.51 13.50
N VAL A 378 -5.75 11.84 12.77
CA VAL A 378 -5.84 10.38 12.52
C VAL A 378 -5.65 9.60 13.82
N GLY A 379 -4.73 10.01 14.68
CA GLY A 379 -4.46 9.37 15.97
C GLY A 379 -5.66 9.45 16.92
N VAL A 380 -6.31 10.60 17.03
CA VAL A 380 -7.53 10.78 17.84
C VAL A 380 -8.66 9.90 17.32
N LEU A 381 -8.94 9.92 16.01
CA LEU A 381 -9.96 9.04 15.41
C LEU A 381 -9.63 7.56 15.56
N GLY A 382 -8.37 7.17 15.39
CA GLY A 382 -7.88 5.81 15.60
C GLY A 382 -8.04 5.35 17.05
N SER A 383 -7.71 6.21 18.01
CA SER A 383 -7.88 5.95 19.45
C SER A 383 -9.35 5.71 19.81
N ALA A 384 -10.27 6.42 19.16
CA ALA A 384 -11.70 6.28 19.43
C ALA A 384 -12.27 4.92 18.98
N LEU A 385 -11.63 4.24 18.02
CA LEU A 385 -12.01 2.88 17.62
C LEU A 385 -11.78 1.84 18.72
N PHE A 386 -10.91 2.13 19.70
CA PHE A 386 -10.75 1.26 20.88
C PHE A 386 -11.94 1.35 21.84
N VAL A 387 -12.86 2.30 21.67
CA VAL A 387 -14.08 2.41 22.49
C VAL A 387 -15.29 1.83 21.73
N PRO A 388 -15.89 0.70 22.16
CA PRO A 388 -16.95 0.01 21.40
C PRO A 388 -18.15 0.88 21.08
N ARG A 389 -18.53 1.75 22.03
CA ARG A 389 -19.69 2.65 21.90
C ARG A 389 -19.51 3.70 20.82
N VAL A 390 -18.27 4.07 20.52
CA VAL A 390 -17.93 5.19 19.64
C VAL A 390 -17.37 4.70 18.30
N ALA A 391 -16.77 3.50 18.28
CA ALA A 391 -16.11 2.93 17.11
C ALA A 391 -17.02 2.87 15.88
N ALA A 392 -18.23 2.33 16.02
CA ALA A 392 -19.20 2.26 14.93
C ALA A 392 -19.62 3.65 14.41
N ALA A 393 -19.67 4.64 15.28
CA ALA A 393 -20.08 6.00 14.92
C ALA A 393 -18.94 6.79 14.23
N LEU A 394 -17.69 6.64 14.68
CA LEU A 394 -16.55 7.42 14.16
C LEU A 394 -15.78 6.74 13.03
N ARG A 395 -15.96 5.43 12.79
CA ARG A 395 -15.29 4.73 11.68
C ARG A 395 -15.49 5.42 10.32
N PRO A 396 -16.70 5.88 9.93
CA PRO A 396 -16.89 6.61 8.67
C PRO A 396 -16.12 7.94 8.60
N ALA A 397 -15.81 8.57 9.75
CA ALA A 397 -14.96 9.75 9.76
C ALA A 397 -13.51 9.37 9.42
N LEU A 398 -13.00 8.27 9.99
CA LEU A 398 -11.64 7.78 9.72
C LEU A 398 -11.46 7.34 8.25
N SER A 399 -12.50 6.81 7.59
CA SER A 399 -12.43 6.46 6.15
C SER A 399 -12.21 7.65 5.23
N VAL A 400 -12.41 8.88 5.73
CA VAL A 400 -12.12 10.12 5.00
C VAL A 400 -10.85 10.77 5.55
N ALA A 401 -10.71 10.85 6.88
CA ALA A 401 -9.62 11.55 7.54
C ALA A 401 -8.23 10.99 7.27
N TRP A 402 -8.09 9.72 6.85
CA TRP A 402 -6.79 9.14 6.46
C TRP A 402 -6.07 9.99 5.41
N VAL A 403 -6.83 10.65 4.51
CA VAL A 403 -6.28 11.43 3.39
C VAL A 403 -5.59 12.74 3.85
N ALA A 404 -5.81 13.15 5.11
CA ALA A 404 -5.06 14.24 5.72
C ALA A 404 -3.56 13.97 5.75
N ILE A 405 -3.17 12.69 5.88
CA ILE A 405 -1.76 12.27 5.87
C ILE A 405 -1.13 12.46 4.49
N PRO A 406 -1.59 11.85 3.37
CA PRO A 406 -1.02 12.11 2.05
C PRO A 406 -1.06 13.59 1.65
N LEU A 407 -2.11 14.31 2.03
CA LEU A 407 -2.21 15.76 1.80
C LEU A 407 -1.00 16.52 2.38
N ALA A 408 -0.60 16.22 3.61
CA ALA A 408 0.50 16.90 4.29
C ALA A 408 1.87 16.25 4.02
N ALA A 409 1.93 14.92 4.00
CA ALA A 409 3.14 14.14 3.83
C ALA A 409 3.80 14.40 2.47
N THR A 410 3.02 14.52 1.40
CA THR A 410 3.56 14.82 0.07
C THR A 410 4.17 16.22 0.00
N ALA A 411 3.60 17.20 0.70
CA ALA A 411 4.18 18.54 0.84
C ALA A 411 5.47 18.57 1.66
N VAL A 412 5.57 17.72 2.70
CA VAL A 412 6.81 17.56 3.47
C VAL A 412 7.88 16.86 2.63
N LEU A 413 7.54 15.75 1.97
CA LEU A 413 8.47 14.98 1.14
C LEU A 413 9.00 15.78 -0.05
N ASP A 414 8.21 16.72 -0.57
CA ASP A 414 8.65 17.61 -1.65
C ASP A 414 9.93 18.38 -1.31
N THR A 415 10.12 18.77 -0.03
CA THR A 415 11.38 19.43 0.37
C THR A 415 12.60 18.52 0.29
N ALA A 416 12.44 17.25 0.70
CA ALA A 416 13.51 16.26 0.62
C ALA A 416 13.80 15.85 -0.84
N LEU A 417 12.76 15.72 -1.65
CA LEU A 417 12.88 15.47 -3.08
C LEU A 417 13.55 16.67 -3.77
N ALA A 418 13.10 17.90 -3.52
CA ALA A 418 13.73 19.09 -4.07
C ALA A 418 15.21 19.25 -3.65
N SER A 419 15.60 18.79 -2.45
CA SER A 419 17.00 18.79 -2.03
C SER A 419 17.85 17.66 -2.63
N GLY A 420 17.26 16.48 -2.89
CA GLY A 420 17.96 15.33 -3.48
C GLY A 420 17.99 15.31 -5.01
N TYR A 421 17.04 16.00 -5.65
CA TYR A 421 16.88 16.07 -7.11
C TYR A 421 17.48 17.36 -7.69
N ALA A 422 18.75 17.30 -8.11
CA ALA A 422 19.22 18.07 -9.25
C ALA A 422 19.42 17.08 -10.40
N PRO A 423 18.64 17.07 -11.52
CA PRO A 423 17.89 18.17 -12.13
C PRO A 423 16.39 17.87 -12.37
N SER A 424 15.57 18.91 -12.40
CA SER A 424 14.20 18.86 -12.90
C SER A 424 14.17 18.72 -14.42
N SER A 425 14.13 17.47 -14.92
CA SER A 425 13.97 17.16 -16.34
C SER A 425 12.60 17.54 -16.94
N PHE A 426 11.71 18.17 -16.15
CA PHE A 426 10.39 18.65 -16.60
C PHE A 426 10.08 20.10 -16.24
N SER A 427 11.04 20.90 -15.75
CA SER A 427 10.84 22.34 -15.58
C SER A 427 11.56 23.09 -16.71
N PRO A 428 10.86 23.71 -17.67
CA PRO A 428 11.50 24.64 -18.59
C PRO A 428 11.88 25.88 -17.77
N ALA A 429 13.17 26.03 -17.45
CA ALA A 429 13.65 27.26 -16.83
C ALA A 429 13.30 28.44 -17.76
N PRO A 430 12.58 29.48 -17.27
CA PRO A 430 12.44 30.71 -18.01
C PRO A 430 13.78 31.46 -17.91
N ASP A 431 14.37 31.75 -19.07
CA ASP A 431 15.33 32.84 -19.27
C ASP A 431 16.80 32.66 -18.83
N GLY A 432 17.29 31.42 -18.65
CA GLY A 432 18.73 31.15 -18.53
C GLY A 432 19.42 30.90 -19.89
N PRO A 433 20.64 31.41 -20.15
CA PRO A 433 21.35 31.09 -21.38
C PRO A 433 21.56 29.57 -21.50
N ALA A 434 21.21 29.02 -22.67
CA ALA A 434 21.34 27.61 -23.00
C ALA A 434 22.81 27.16 -22.90
N GLY A 435 23.22 26.74 -21.71
CA GLY A 435 24.61 26.38 -21.41
C GLY A 435 25.00 26.46 -19.93
N SER A 436 24.24 27.14 -19.07
CA SER A 436 24.59 27.26 -17.63
C SER A 436 23.87 26.26 -16.72
N VAL A 437 23.78 24.98 -17.09
CA VAL A 437 23.32 23.88 -16.20
C VAL A 437 24.39 23.53 -15.15
N LEU A 438 25.50 24.27 -15.08
CA LEU A 438 26.64 24.02 -14.19
C LEU A 438 26.94 25.17 -13.19
N GLY A 439 26.03 26.13 -13.02
CA GLY A 439 26.24 27.27 -12.13
C GLY A 439 25.52 27.12 -10.78
N HIS A 440 26.28 26.83 -9.72
CA HIS A 440 25.90 26.71 -8.28
C HIS A 440 25.54 25.31 -7.74
N PHE A 441 26.26 24.28 -8.18
CA PHE A 441 26.35 23.03 -7.42
C PHE A 441 27.60 23.05 -6.55
N THR A 442 27.42 23.22 -5.24
CA THR A 442 28.31 22.55 -4.28
C THR A 442 27.77 21.14 -4.09
N PRO A 443 28.43 20.09 -4.63
CA PRO A 443 28.06 18.72 -4.34
C PRO A 443 28.25 18.46 -2.84
N GLY A 444 27.23 17.95 -2.15
CA GLY A 444 27.41 17.36 -0.82
C GLY A 444 27.26 18.29 0.39
N SER A 445 26.37 19.28 0.37
CA SER A 445 26.03 20.05 1.59
C SER A 445 24.69 19.70 2.23
N VAL A 446 23.91 18.77 1.65
CA VAL A 446 22.53 18.50 2.08
C VAL A 446 22.16 17.02 1.84
N GLU A 447 21.85 16.30 2.92
CA GLU A 447 21.38 14.91 2.97
C GLU A 447 19.93 14.85 3.44
N SER A 448 19.22 13.79 3.10
CA SER A 448 17.85 13.58 3.59
C SER A 448 17.87 13.03 5.02
N GLY A 449 17.14 13.72 5.89
CA GLY A 449 17.09 13.39 7.31
C GLY A 449 16.13 12.22 7.62
N PRO A 450 16.18 11.71 8.87
CA PRO A 450 15.34 10.58 9.28
C PRO A 450 13.84 10.87 9.18
N GLY A 451 13.44 12.15 9.22
CA GLY A 451 12.05 12.57 9.08
C GLY A 451 11.41 12.13 7.76
N VAL A 452 12.20 11.98 6.68
CA VAL A 452 11.69 11.60 5.35
C VAL A 452 11.12 10.18 5.40
N VAL A 453 11.86 9.25 6.01
CA VAL A 453 11.44 7.85 6.17
C VAL A 453 10.16 7.77 6.98
N TRP A 454 10.08 8.48 8.11
CA TRP A 454 8.89 8.50 8.97
C TRP A 454 7.66 9.09 8.29
N THR A 455 7.83 10.18 7.53
CA THR A 455 6.75 10.77 6.71
C THR A 455 6.26 9.77 5.66
N TRP A 456 7.16 9.01 5.04
CA TRP A 456 6.79 7.99 4.07
C TRP A 456 6.06 6.81 4.70
N LEU A 457 6.47 6.40 5.90
CA LEU A 457 5.77 5.38 6.67
C LEU A 457 4.37 5.81 7.09
N ALA A 458 4.18 7.09 7.40
CA ALA A 458 2.86 7.65 7.61
C ALA A 458 2.01 7.54 6.33
N LEU A 459 2.58 7.83 5.16
CA LEU A 459 1.89 7.72 3.88
C LEU A 459 1.38 6.27 3.63
N VAL A 460 2.26 5.28 3.78
CA VAL A 460 1.90 3.86 3.63
C VAL A 460 0.90 3.42 4.69
N GLY A 461 1.16 3.79 5.95
CA GLY A 461 0.29 3.49 7.08
C GLY A 461 -1.14 4.01 6.86
N ALA A 462 -1.28 5.21 6.31
CA ALA A 462 -2.58 5.79 5.98
C ALA A 462 -3.33 4.97 4.93
N VAL A 463 -2.65 4.51 3.87
CA VAL A 463 -3.24 3.63 2.83
C VAL A 463 -3.68 2.30 3.42
N VAL A 464 -2.84 1.65 4.22
CA VAL A 464 -3.17 0.38 4.88
C VAL A 464 -4.35 0.56 5.85
N THR A 465 -4.37 1.69 6.58
CA THR A 465 -5.45 2.04 7.50
C THR A 465 -6.78 2.17 6.77
N VAL A 466 -6.84 2.90 5.65
CA VAL A 466 -8.11 3.04 4.90
C VAL A 466 -8.57 1.71 4.32
N CYS A 467 -7.67 0.85 3.83
CA CYS A 467 -8.04 -0.49 3.37
C CYS A 467 -8.73 -1.29 4.50
N CYS A 468 -8.15 -1.32 5.70
CA CYS A 468 -8.75 -1.99 6.84
C CYS A 468 -10.11 -1.38 7.25
N VAL A 469 -10.22 -0.05 7.23
CA VAL A 469 -11.45 0.66 7.56
C VAL A 469 -12.57 0.38 6.55
N VAL A 470 -12.26 0.35 5.26
CA VAL A 470 -13.21 0.06 4.18
C VAL A 470 -13.69 -1.38 4.26
N VAL A 471 -12.78 -2.34 4.45
CA VAL A 471 -13.11 -3.76 4.65
C VAL A 471 -14.02 -3.93 5.87
N ALA A 472 -13.70 -3.27 6.99
CA ALA A 472 -14.56 -3.29 8.17
C ALA A 472 -15.96 -2.74 7.89
N GLY A 473 -16.10 -1.81 6.93
CA GLY A 473 -17.39 -1.28 6.49
C GLY A 473 -18.17 -2.18 5.55
N VAL A 474 -17.49 -2.97 4.70
CA VAL A 474 -18.13 -4.01 3.88
C VAL A 474 -18.72 -5.09 4.77
N VAL A 475 -17.94 -5.61 5.72
CA VAL A 475 -18.38 -6.63 6.68
C VAL A 475 -19.59 -6.12 7.49
N GLU A 476 -19.56 -4.86 7.96
CA GLU A 476 -20.73 -4.30 8.66
C GLU A 476 -21.99 -4.23 7.79
N ARG A 477 -21.86 -4.04 6.47
CA ARG A 477 -23.00 -3.98 5.56
C ARG A 477 -23.60 -5.37 5.34
N GLU A 478 -22.77 -6.39 5.25
CA GLU A 478 -23.17 -7.79 5.13
C GLU A 478 -23.91 -8.25 6.40
N ASP A 479 -23.33 -8.03 7.58
CA ASP A 479 -23.95 -8.34 8.89
C ASP A 479 -25.33 -7.66 9.07
N ALA A 480 -25.48 -6.43 8.55
CA ALA A 480 -26.71 -5.66 8.68
C ALA A 480 -27.79 -6.03 7.64
N GLY A 481 -27.42 -6.74 6.57
CA GLY A 481 -28.34 -7.20 5.53
C GLY A 481 -29.16 -8.42 5.96
N GLU A 482 -28.63 -9.25 6.84
CA GLU A 482 -29.32 -10.45 7.36
C GLU A 482 -30.42 -10.14 8.39
N GLN A 483 -30.42 -8.94 8.98
CA GLN A 483 -31.23 -8.61 10.17
C GLN A 483 -32.48 -7.76 9.89
N LEU A 484 -32.70 -7.30 8.66
CA LEU A 484 -33.84 -6.44 8.32
C LEU A 484 -34.52 -6.95 7.05
N PRO A 485 -35.87 -7.04 7.00
CA PRO A 485 -36.56 -7.23 5.73
C PRO A 485 -36.19 -6.09 4.79
N GLU A 486 -35.79 -6.42 3.56
CA GLU A 486 -35.40 -5.44 2.56
C GLU A 486 -36.48 -4.36 2.44
N PRO A 487 -36.19 -3.08 2.73
CA PRO A 487 -37.08 -2.03 2.27
C PRO A 487 -36.98 -2.01 0.73
N GLU A 488 -38.11 -2.22 0.04
CA GLU A 488 -38.28 -2.27 -1.42
C GLU A 488 -37.80 -1.01 -2.19
N THR A 489 -37.03 -0.12 -1.59
CA THR A 489 -36.57 1.10 -2.25
C THR A 489 -35.12 0.97 -2.70
N GLY A 490 -34.94 0.31 -3.84
CA GLY A 490 -33.70 0.37 -4.61
C GLY A 490 -33.23 1.82 -4.81
N GLY A 491 -32.03 2.14 -4.32
CA GLY A 491 -31.20 3.25 -4.80
C GLY A 491 -31.71 4.69 -4.68
N ARG A 492 -32.85 4.98 -4.03
CA ARG A 492 -33.36 6.36 -3.92
C ARG A 492 -32.63 7.16 -2.84
N VAL A 493 -32.34 8.43 -3.15
CA VAL A 493 -31.80 9.43 -2.21
C VAL A 493 -32.71 9.50 -0.98
N THR A 494 -32.13 9.45 0.22
CA THR A 494 -32.93 9.48 1.47
C THR A 494 -33.62 10.84 1.62
N GLY A 495 -34.72 10.93 2.38
CA GLY A 495 -35.38 12.20 2.69
C GLY A 495 -34.43 13.24 3.31
N ALA A 496 -33.47 12.76 4.11
CA ALA A 496 -32.35 13.55 4.63
C ALA A 496 -31.39 14.00 3.51
N GLY A 497 -31.04 13.09 2.60
CA GLY A 497 -30.22 13.39 1.44
C GLY A 497 -30.78 14.53 0.59
N LEU A 498 -32.10 14.57 0.38
CA LEU A 498 -32.77 15.65 -0.37
C LEU A 498 -32.62 17.02 0.32
N ARG A 499 -32.76 17.09 1.65
CA ARG A 499 -32.58 18.34 2.42
C ARG A 499 -31.12 18.80 2.46
N MET A 500 -30.18 17.88 2.25
CA MET A 500 -28.76 18.14 2.24
C MET A 500 -28.21 18.47 0.84
N LEU A 501 -28.97 18.33 -0.25
CA LEU A 501 -28.46 18.52 -1.61
C LEU A 501 -27.81 19.90 -1.83
N THR A 502 -28.47 20.97 -1.39
CA THR A 502 -27.94 22.33 -1.56
C THR A 502 -26.62 22.56 -0.80
N PRO A 503 -26.52 22.28 0.52
CA PRO A 503 -25.25 22.45 1.22
C PRO A 503 -24.19 21.41 0.80
N LEU A 504 -24.57 20.21 0.36
CA LEU A 504 -23.63 19.20 -0.17
C LEU A 504 -23.03 19.61 -1.51
N THR A 505 -23.85 20.13 -2.44
CA THR A 505 -23.35 20.62 -3.73
C THR A 505 -22.44 21.82 -3.55
N ALA A 506 -22.82 22.77 -2.69
CA ALA A 506 -21.95 23.88 -2.30
C ALA A 506 -20.64 23.38 -1.68
N ALA A 507 -20.70 22.43 -0.73
CA ALA A 507 -19.52 21.85 -0.10
C ALA A 507 -18.58 21.18 -1.10
N GLY A 508 -19.12 20.40 -2.05
CA GLY A 508 -18.33 19.76 -3.10
C GLY A 508 -17.61 20.76 -3.99
N VAL A 509 -18.33 21.74 -4.54
CA VAL A 509 -17.77 22.77 -5.43
C VAL A 509 -16.74 23.63 -4.70
N LEU A 510 -17.06 24.10 -3.50
CA LEU A 510 -16.15 24.93 -2.71
C LEU A 510 -14.90 24.16 -2.28
N SER A 511 -15.02 22.86 -1.97
CA SER A 511 -13.85 22.03 -1.66
C SER A 511 -12.92 21.91 -2.87
N VAL A 512 -13.45 21.59 -4.05
CA VAL A 512 -12.65 21.52 -5.29
C VAL A 512 -11.92 22.84 -5.54
N ALA A 513 -12.62 23.97 -5.40
CA ALA A 513 -12.02 25.30 -5.58
C ALA A 513 -10.95 25.63 -4.53
N ALA A 514 -11.17 25.22 -3.27
CA ALA A 514 -10.23 25.42 -2.16
C ALA A 514 -8.93 24.62 -2.30
N PHE A 515 -9.00 23.41 -2.85
CA PHE A 515 -7.81 22.60 -3.15
C PHE A 515 -7.16 22.99 -4.49
N ALA A 516 -7.92 23.59 -5.41
CA ALA A 516 -7.37 24.06 -6.68
C ALA A 516 -6.55 25.34 -6.56
N THR A 517 -6.82 26.16 -5.56
CA THR A 517 -6.18 27.46 -5.35
C THR A 517 -5.25 27.46 -4.14
N PRO A 518 -4.21 28.32 -4.14
CA PRO A 518 -3.29 28.45 -3.00
C PRO A 518 -4.02 29.02 -1.78
N THR A 519 -3.73 28.46 -0.61
CA THR A 519 -4.22 28.94 0.69
C THR A 519 -3.28 29.97 1.30
N VAL A 520 -2.00 29.93 0.94
CA VAL A 520 -0.95 30.84 1.39
C VAL A 520 -0.30 31.53 0.19
N THR A 521 -0.17 32.85 0.27
CA THR A 521 0.52 33.66 -0.74
C THR A 521 1.61 34.49 -0.09
N ALA A 522 2.84 34.44 -0.62
CA ALA A 522 3.93 35.33 -0.22
C ALA A 522 4.83 35.68 -1.44
N PRO A 523 5.64 36.76 -1.37
CA PRO A 523 6.44 37.23 -2.52
C PRO A 523 7.43 36.18 -3.07
N ASP A 524 8.07 35.42 -2.17
CA ASP A 524 9.10 34.42 -2.51
C ASP A 524 8.64 32.99 -2.23
N TYR A 525 7.34 32.76 -2.08
CA TYR A 525 6.77 31.43 -1.80
C TYR A 525 5.57 31.16 -2.69
N VAL A 526 5.69 30.14 -3.53
CA VAL A 526 4.59 29.64 -4.34
C VAL A 526 4.11 28.31 -3.79
N GLU A 527 2.90 28.31 -3.26
CA GLU A 527 2.28 27.08 -2.78
C GLU A 527 1.84 26.19 -3.96
N ALA A 528 2.11 24.89 -3.85
CA ALA A 528 1.58 23.90 -4.78
C ALA A 528 0.04 23.83 -4.70
N GLY A 529 -0.61 23.86 -5.86
CA GLY A 529 -2.05 23.69 -6.05
C GLY A 529 -2.36 22.56 -7.04
N LEU A 530 -3.64 22.34 -7.35
CA LEU A 530 -4.01 21.38 -8.42
C LEU A 530 -3.63 21.88 -9.82
N VAL A 531 -3.68 23.20 -10.01
CA VAL A 531 -3.44 23.85 -11.31
C VAL A 531 -2.21 24.77 -11.30
N SER A 532 -1.65 25.04 -10.12
CA SER A 532 -0.46 25.88 -9.94
C SER A 532 0.69 25.03 -9.40
N HIS A 533 1.84 25.06 -10.07
CA HIS A 533 3.08 24.39 -9.61
C HIS A 533 2.87 22.90 -9.28
N VAL A 534 2.74 22.10 -10.35
CA VAL A 534 2.49 20.66 -10.26
C VAL A 534 3.74 19.94 -9.75
N GLY A 535 3.61 19.24 -8.62
CA GLY A 535 4.69 18.47 -8.01
C GLY A 535 4.15 17.31 -7.15
N PRO A 536 5.00 16.65 -6.36
CA PRO A 536 4.57 15.68 -5.35
C PRO A 536 3.36 16.11 -4.50
N PRO A 537 3.27 17.37 -4.00
CA PRO A 537 2.14 17.81 -3.18
C PRO A 537 0.79 17.77 -3.93
N THR A 538 0.82 17.94 -5.25
CA THR A 538 -0.39 17.93 -6.10
C THR A 538 -1.12 16.59 -6.01
N TRP A 539 -0.40 15.47 -5.88
CA TRP A 539 -1.03 14.15 -5.71
C TRP A 539 -1.73 13.99 -4.36
N GLY A 540 -1.18 14.60 -3.29
CA GLY A 540 -1.85 14.71 -2.00
C GLY A 540 -3.15 15.52 -2.08
N LEU A 541 -3.13 16.63 -2.82
CA LEU A 541 -4.31 17.46 -3.08
C LEU A 541 -5.37 16.71 -3.91
N VAL A 542 -4.97 16.00 -4.97
CA VAL A 542 -5.88 15.17 -5.80
C VAL A 542 -6.55 14.10 -4.93
N ALA A 543 -5.76 13.38 -4.12
CA ALA A 543 -6.30 12.37 -3.21
C ALA A 543 -7.32 12.98 -2.24
N ALA A 544 -7.02 14.14 -1.65
CA ALA A 544 -7.91 14.83 -0.74
C ALA A 544 -9.22 15.25 -1.42
N VAL A 545 -9.17 15.86 -2.61
CA VAL A 545 -10.36 16.24 -3.37
C VAL A 545 -11.21 15.03 -3.71
N LEU A 546 -10.62 13.97 -4.26
CA LEU A 546 -11.36 12.77 -4.63
C LEU A 546 -12.04 12.13 -3.41
N THR A 547 -11.34 12.10 -2.26
CA THR A 547 -11.88 11.53 -1.02
C THR A 547 -13.02 12.38 -0.45
N VAL A 548 -12.86 13.72 -0.42
CA VAL A 548 -13.91 14.64 0.05
C VAL A 548 -15.12 14.65 -0.88
N CYS A 549 -14.92 14.67 -2.20
CA CYS A 549 -16.01 14.58 -3.18
C CYS A 549 -16.72 13.22 -3.10
N GLY A 550 -15.97 12.12 -3.01
CA GLY A 550 -16.53 10.79 -2.80
C GLY A 550 -17.37 10.72 -1.52
N ALA A 551 -16.89 11.35 -0.45
CA ALA A 551 -17.62 11.47 0.81
C ALA A 551 -18.94 12.26 0.64
N VAL A 552 -18.91 13.44 0.02
CA VAL A 552 -20.11 14.25 -0.27
C VAL A 552 -21.15 13.45 -1.08
N LEU A 553 -20.72 12.70 -2.09
CA LEU A 553 -21.59 11.86 -2.92
C LEU A 553 -22.18 10.68 -2.14
N LEU A 554 -21.37 10.00 -1.31
CA LEU A 554 -21.79 8.88 -0.48
C LEU A 554 -22.75 9.31 0.65
N ALA A 555 -22.59 10.53 1.18
CA ALA A 555 -23.40 11.05 2.28
C ALA A 555 -24.90 11.09 1.93
N ALA A 556 -25.26 11.49 0.71
CA ALA A 556 -26.65 11.57 0.25
C ALA A 556 -27.37 10.21 0.19
N ARG A 557 -26.61 9.10 0.14
CA ARG A 557 -27.12 7.72 0.09
C ARG A 557 -26.90 6.95 1.40
N SER A 558 -26.31 7.59 2.40
CA SER A 558 -25.95 6.95 3.66
C SER A 558 -27.03 7.13 4.74
N ARG A 559 -27.05 6.23 5.72
CA ARG A 559 -27.87 6.39 6.95
C ARG A 559 -27.43 7.67 7.69
N PRO A 560 -28.34 8.43 8.33
CA PRO A 560 -28.08 9.79 8.84
C PRO A 560 -26.89 9.87 9.79
N ALA A 561 -26.76 8.95 10.75
CA ALA A 561 -25.63 8.91 11.67
C ALA A 561 -24.28 8.66 10.96
N ARG A 562 -24.27 7.76 9.96
CA ARG A 562 -23.05 7.45 9.17
C ARG A 562 -22.69 8.60 8.23
N ALA A 563 -23.69 9.26 7.64
CA ALA A 563 -23.52 10.43 6.81
C ALA A 563 -22.90 11.59 7.61
N ALA A 564 -23.40 11.85 8.84
CA ALA A 564 -22.86 12.88 9.71
C ALA A 564 -21.38 12.64 10.06
N ALA A 565 -21.01 11.41 10.42
CA ALA A 565 -19.62 11.07 10.73
C ALA A 565 -18.69 11.18 9.52
N LEU A 566 -19.14 10.71 8.36
CA LEU A 566 -18.39 10.78 7.12
C LEU A 566 -18.16 12.23 6.69
N LEU A 567 -19.17 13.10 6.81
CA LEU A 567 -19.05 14.53 6.55
C LEU A 567 -18.18 15.26 7.59
N ALA A 568 -18.21 14.83 8.86
CA ALA A 568 -17.31 15.34 9.88
C ALA A 568 -15.84 14.99 9.57
N GLY A 569 -15.57 13.79 9.03
CA GLY A 569 -14.25 13.42 8.51
C GLY A 569 -13.82 14.32 7.35
N ALA A 570 -14.70 14.58 6.39
CA ALA A 570 -14.45 15.50 5.28
C ALA A 570 -14.18 16.94 5.76
N ALA A 571 -14.97 17.41 6.72
CA ALA A 571 -14.78 18.70 7.38
C ALA A 571 -13.41 18.80 8.05
N GLY A 572 -12.93 17.73 8.70
CA GLY A 572 -11.58 17.68 9.29
C GLY A 572 -10.47 17.85 8.25
N VAL A 573 -10.59 17.22 7.07
CA VAL A 573 -9.62 17.34 5.97
C VAL A 573 -9.63 18.76 5.39
N VAL A 574 -10.80 19.36 5.18
CA VAL A 574 -10.93 20.75 4.69
C VAL A 574 -10.46 21.75 5.75
N ALA A 575 -10.74 21.50 7.03
CA ALA A 575 -10.24 22.32 8.13
C ALA A 575 -8.70 22.30 8.18
N LEU A 576 -8.08 21.14 7.95
CA LEU A 576 -6.62 21.04 7.83
C LEU A 576 -6.10 21.88 6.65
N ARG A 577 -6.79 21.84 5.50
CA ARG A 577 -6.46 22.71 4.35
C ARG A 577 -6.55 24.19 4.72
N ALA A 578 -7.59 24.63 5.44
CA ALA A 578 -7.70 26.00 5.94
C ALA A 578 -6.62 26.35 6.98
N ALA A 579 -6.24 25.38 7.83
CA ALA A 579 -5.23 25.55 8.87
C ALA A 579 -3.80 25.69 8.32
N THR A 580 -3.56 25.41 7.04
CA THR A 580 -2.24 25.61 6.40
C THR A 580 -1.70 27.02 6.62
N LEU A 581 -2.53 28.07 6.46
CA LEU A 581 -2.11 29.45 6.69
C LEU A 581 -1.60 29.71 8.11
N PRO A 582 -2.40 29.53 9.19
CA PRO A 582 -1.91 29.79 10.54
C PRO A 582 -0.76 28.87 10.98
N LEU A 583 -0.65 27.66 10.41
CA LEU A 583 0.43 26.72 10.73
C LEU A 583 1.75 27.03 10.02
N THR A 584 1.71 27.74 8.89
CA THR A 584 2.91 28.04 8.07
C THR A 584 3.30 29.52 8.08
N ALA A 585 2.40 30.41 8.52
CA ALA A 585 2.63 31.87 8.50
C ALA A 585 3.84 32.33 9.32
N GLY A 586 4.22 31.57 10.35
CA GLY A 586 5.42 31.87 11.15
C GLY A 586 6.74 31.53 10.46
N GLU A 587 6.73 30.67 9.45
CA GLU A 587 7.93 30.21 8.73
C GLU A 587 8.09 30.87 7.36
N VAL A 588 7.01 31.41 6.79
CA VAL A 588 7.02 32.07 5.48
C VAL A 588 6.90 33.59 5.66
N SER A 589 8.00 34.30 5.37
CA SER A 589 8.04 35.76 5.46
C SER A 589 7.05 36.41 4.49
N GLY A 590 6.20 37.31 5.00
CA GLY A 590 5.20 38.01 4.19
C GLY A 590 3.97 37.18 3.81
N SER A 591 3.71 36.07 4.52
CA SER A 591 2.54 35.21 4.29
C SER A 591 1.23 35.98 4.47
N SER A 592 0.33 35.87 3.50
CA SER A 592 -1.03 36.37 3.56
C SER A 592 -2.04 35.32 3.08
N ALA A 593 -3.32 35.54 3.39
CA ALA A 593 -4.39 34.60 3.05
C ALA A 593 -4.67 34.60 1.54
N GLY A 594 -4.40 33.48 0.88
CA GLY A 594 -4.79 33.25 -0.51
C GLY A 594 -6.29 33.01 -0.67
N THR A 595 -6.77 32.96 -1.92
CA THR A 595 -8.20 32.68 -2.21
C THR A 595 -8.65 31.31 -1.70
N GLY A 596 -7.75 30.32 -1.73
CA GLY A 596 -8.03 28.97 -1.27
C GLY A 596 -8.37 28.90 0.21
N PHE A 597 -7.83 29.79 1.04
CA PHE A 597 -8.12 29.85 2.48
C PHE A 597 -9.60 30.19 2.74
N TRP A 598 -10.11 31.22 2.08
CA TRP A 598 -11.51 31.64 2.22
C TRP A 598 -12.47 30.61 1.65
N LEU A 599 -12.12 29.98 0.53
CA LEU A 599 -12.90 28.89 -0.06
C LEU A 599 -12.93 27.66 0.84
N ALA A 600 -11.81 27.31 1.50
CA ALA A 600 -11.74 26.22 2.45
C ALA A 600 -12.63 26.49 3.68
N LEU A 601 -12.66 27.73 4.18
CA LEU A 601 -13.53 28.11 5.29
C LEU A 601 -15.02 28.01 4.90
N ALA A 602 -15.39 28.48 3.71
CA ALA A 602 -16.74 28.36 3.20
C ALA A 602 -17.16 26.88 3.00
N ALA A 603 -16.27 26.05 2.44
CA ALA A 603 -16.48 24.61 2.30
C ALA A 603 -16.67 23.93 3.66
N LEU A 604 -15.85 24.30 4.65
CA LEU A 604 -15.95 23.79 6.02
C LEU A 604 -17.32 24.08 6.64
N VAL A 605 -17.83 25.32 6.50
CA VAL A 605 -19.16 25.70 6.99
C VAL A 605 -20.25 24.87 6.29
N ALA A 606 -20.16 24.69 4.97
CA ALA A 606 -21.13 23.89 4.22
C ALA A 606 -21.14 22.41 4.62
N LEU A 607 -19.95 21.82 4.86
CA LEU A 607 -19.80 20.45 5.37
C LEU A 607 -20.35 20.31 6.80
N ALA A 608 -20.06 21.27 7.68
CA ALA A 608 -20.56 21.29 9.05
C ALA A 608 -22.09 21.41 9.11
N ALA A 609 -22.68 22.29 8.28
CA ALA A 609 -24.13 22.41 8.16
C ALA A 609 -24.77 21.11 7.66
N SER A 610 -24.17 20.47 6.64
CA SER A 610 -24.61 19.17 6.12
C SER A 610 -24.54 18.07 7.18
N ALA A 611 -23.44 18.01 7.95
CA ALA A 611 -23.28 17.04 9.02
C ALA A 611 -24.29 17.26 10.16
N ALA A 612 -24.57 18.53 10.51
CA ALA A 612 -25.57 18.87 11.53
C ALA A 612 -26.98 18.44 11.11
N ILE A 613 -27.38 18.70 9.85
CA ILE A 613 -28.66 18.26 9.30
C ILE A 613 -28.79 16.74 9.42
N ALA A 614 -27.79 15.99 8.92
CA ALA A 614 -27.77 14.53 9.01
C ALA A 614 -27.89 14.03 10.46
N ALA A 615 -27.17 14.65 11.41
CA ALA A 615 -27.22 14.27 12.83
C ALA A 615 -28.57 14.56 13.49
N THR A 616 -29.25 15.64 13.12
CA THR A 616 -30.59 15.97 13.66
C THR A 616 -31.67 15.01 13.17
N GLU A 617 -31.55 14.52 11.94
CA GLU A 617 -32.53 13.62 11.34
C GLU A 617 -32.41 12.19 11.88
N GLY A 618 -31.19 11.75 12.21
CA GLY A 618 -30.97 10.48 12.92
C GLY A 618 -31.67 10.44 14.29
N ARG A 619 -31.61 11.53 15.07
CA ARG A 619 -32.27 11.59 16.38
C ARG A 619 -33.80 11.56 16.32
N ARG A 620 -34.39 12.06 15.22
CA ARG A 620 -35.85 12.01 15.02
C ARG A 620 -36.34 10.61 14.65
N GLY A 621 -35.48 9.78 14.04
CA GLY A 621 -35.80 8.39 13.70
C GLY A 621 -35.70 7.42 14.87
N ASP A 622 -34.79 7.65 15.83
CA ASP A 622 -34.63 6.79 17.03
C ASP A 622 -35.64 7.10 18.16
N GLY A 623 -36.37 8.21 18.05
CA GLY A 623 -37.36 8.67 19.04
C GLY A 623 -38.82 8.44 18.66
N ALA A 624 -39.07 7.78 17.54
CA ALA A 624 -40.37 7.30 17.07
C ALA A 624 -40.35 5.77 17.07
#